data_AF-A0A372IQN3-F1
#
_entry.id   AF-A0A372IQN3-F1
#
_cell.length_a   1.000
_cell.length_b   1.000
_cell.length_c   1.000
_cell.angle_alpha   90.00
_cell.angle_beta   90.00
_cell.angle_gamma   90.00
#
_symmetry.space_group_name_H-M   'P 1'
#
loop_
_entity.id
_entity.type
_entity.pdbx_description
1 polymer ?
#
loop_
_entity_poly.entity_id
_entity_poly.type
_entity_poly.pdbx_seq_one_letter_code
_entity_poly.pdbx_strand_id
1 'polypeptide(L)'
;MNVIREVLGFIFEIFFGCRHDHLSRPFTLQQQSYKVCLDCGKQLWYSPDTMRLLSARQVRRMQAIDAGEVKVIPAAAMPAANGPQLVPVSSRRPDSAA
;
A
#
# COMPACT_ATOMS: atom_id res chain seq x y z
N MET A 1 4.70 -0.80 -38.05
CA MET A 1 5.46 -1.41 -36.94
C MET A 1 5.01 -0.78 -35.62
N ASN A 2 3.75 -0.97 -35.24
CA ASN A 2 3.16 -0.28 -34.08
C ASN A 2 2.97 -1.24 -32.90
N VAL A 3 2.71 -2.51 -33.20
CA VAL A 3 2.49 -3.58 -32.22
C VAL A 3 3.69 -3.75 -31.28
N ILE A 4 4.92 -3.68 -31.80
CA ILE A 4 6.14 -3.83 -30.99
C ILE A 4 6.28 -2.67 -30.00
N ARG A 5 5.90 -1.44 -30.38
CA ARG A 5 5.98 -0.27 -29.49
C ARG A 5 4.94 -0.35 -28.37
N GLU A 6 3.73 -0.80 -28.67
CA GLU A 6 2.69 -0.97 -27.66
C GLU A 6 3.02 -2.10 -26.68
N VAL A 7 3.53 -3.22 -27.19
CA VAL A 7 3.99 -4.34 -26.35
C VAL A 7 5.16 -3.91 -25.47
N LEU A 8 6.12 -3.17 -26.01
CA LEU A 8 7.21 -2.61 -25.21
C LEU A 8 6.69 -1.65 -24.14
N GLY A 9 5.79 -0.72 -24.48
CA GLY A 9 5.17 0.19 -23.52
C GLY A 9 4.50 -0.55 -22.35
N PHE A 10 3.69 -1.57 -22.67
CA PHE A 10 3.03 -2.40 -21.68
C PHE A 10 4.02 -3.14 -20.76
N ILE A 11 5.08 -3.71 -21.35
CA ILE A 11 6.14 -4.39 -20.59
C ILE A 11 6.87 -3.38 -19.66
N PHE A 12 7.24 -2.21 -20.17
CA PHE A 12 7.90 -1.17 -19.37
C PHE A 12 7.02 -0.70 -18.20
N GLU A 13 5.70 -0.55 -18.38
CA GLU A 13 4.77 -0.19 -17.31
C GLU A 13 4.60 -1.29 -16.25
N ILE A 14 4.69 -2.56 -16.65
CA ILE A 14 4.69 -3.70 -15.74
C ILE A 14 5.96 -3.67 -14.87
N PHE A 15 7.12 -3.50 -15.49
CA PHE A 15 8.41 -3.59 -14.79
C PHE A 15 8.73 -2.34 -13.94
N PHE A 16 8.43 -1.14 -14.42
CA PHE A 16 8.86 0.10 -13.75
C PHE A 16 7.75 0.79 -12.95
N GLY A 17 6.51 0.32 -13.02
CA GLY A 17 5.38 0.96 -12.34
C GLY A 17 4.77 2.11 -13.14
N CYS A 18 3.67 2.68 -12.64
CA CYS A 18 3.07 3.88 -13.21
C CYS A 18 3.81 5.11 -12.68
N ARG A 19 4.40 5.92 -13.58
CA ARG A 19 5.06 7.20 -13.26
C ARG A 19 4.30 8.41 -13.80
N HIS A 20 3.10 8.20 -14.33
CA HIS A 20 2.24 9.27 -14.79
C HIS A 20 1.78 10.12 -13.61
N ASP A 21 1.80 11.44 -13.79
CA ASP A 21 1.31 12.40 -12.79
C ASP A 21 -0.22 12.54 -12.83
N HIS A 22 -0.86 12.04 -13.90
CA HIS A 22 -2.30 12.12 -14.09
C HIS A 22 -3.04 10.99 -13.35
N LEU A 23 -3.24 11.22 -12.05
CA LEU A 23 -3.90 10.31 -11.14
C LEU A 23 -5.30 10.83 -10.79
N SER A 24 -6.24 9.90 -10.65
CA SER A 24 -7.58 10.19 -10.14
C SER A 24 -7.53 10.67 -8.69
N ARG A 25 -8.66 11.22 -8.23
CA ARG A 25 -8.92 11.40 -6.80
C ARG A 25 -8.88 10.05 -6.08
N PRO A 26 -8.50 10.02 -4.79
CA PRO A 26 -8.54 8.78 -4.02
C PRO A 26 -10.00 8.33 -3.85
N PHE A 27 -10.25 7.06 -4.15
CA PHE A 27 -11.52 6.39 -3.92
C PHE A 27 -11.32 5.28 -2.90
N THR A 28 -12.32 5.05 -2.07
CA THR A 28 -12.31 3.96 -1.09
C THR A 28 -13.37 2.95 -1.48
N LEU A 29 -12.97 1.69 -1.67
CA LEU A 29 -13.85 0.58 -1.94
C LEU A 29 -13.47 -0.57 -1.01
N GLN A 30 -14.47 -1.19 -0.36
CA GLN A 30 -14.25 -2.36 0.52
C GLN A 30 -13.12 -2.13 1.55
N GLN A 31 -13.16 -0.99 2.25
CA GLN A 31 -12.16 -0.55 3.25
C GLN A 31 -10.74 -0.26 2.72
N GLN A 32 -10.50 -0.35 1.41
CA GLN A 32 -9.20 -0.04 0.83
C GLN A 32 -9.28 1.22 -0.03
N SER A 33 -8.34 2.14 0.18
CA SER A 33 -8.26 3.36 -0.62
C SER A 33 -7.24 3.20 -1.74
N TYR A 34 -7.57 3.71 -2.93
CA TYR A 34 -6.69 3.68 -4.09
C TYR A 34 -6.92 4.89 -5.00
N LYS A 35 -5.93 5.17 -5.84
CA LYS A 35 -6.02 6.07 -6.99
C LYS A 35 -5.84 5.26 -8.26
N VAL A 36 -6.39 5.75 -9.36
CA VAL A 36 -6.22 5.14 -10.68
C VAL A 36 -5.47 6.12 -11.56
N CYS A 37 -4.46 5.65 -12.28
CA CYS A 37 -3.84 6.46 -13.34
C CYS A 37 -4.83 6.59 -14.50
N LEU A 38 -5.10 7.80 -14.94
CA LEU A 38 -6.05 8.06 -16.01
C LEU A 38 -5.44 7.79 -17.41
N ASP A 39 -4.11 7.71 -17.50
CA ASP A 39 -3.41 7.47 -18.76
C ASP A 39 -3.23 5.96 -19.04
N CYS A 40 -2.88 5.16 -18.01
CA CYS A 40 -2.66 3.72 -18.16
C CYS A 40 -3.63 2.82 -17.38
N GLY A 41 -4.58 3.39 -16.64
CA GLY A 41 -5.60 2.63 -15.89
C GLY A 41 -5.07 1.87 -14.67
N LYS A 42 -3.78 2.00 -14.33
CA LYS A 42 -3.18 1.26 -13.21
C LYS A 42 -3.74 1.72 -11.88
N GLN A 43 -4.05 0.78 -11.00
CA GLN A 43 -4.51 1.05 -9.64
C GLN A 43 -3.30 1.19 -8.69
N LEU A 44 -3.21 2.32 -8.00
CA LEU A 44 -2.19 2.61 -7.00
C LEU A 44 -2.85 2.71 -5.63
N TRP A 45 -2.45 1.84 -4.71
CA TRP A 45 -2.95 1.85 -3.34
C TRP A 45 -2.59 3.14 -2.62
N TYR A 46 -3.53 3.65 -1.84
CA TYR A 46 -3.43 4.93 -1.14
C TYR A 46 -3.78 4.73 0.34
N SER A 47 -3.03 5.36 1.24
CA SER A 47 -3.30 5.32 2.67
C SER A 47 -4.02 6.61 3.04
N PRO A 48 -5.28 6.55 3.51
CA PRO A 48 -5.98 7.75 3.95
C PRO A 48 -5.34 8.36 5.19
N ASP A 49 -4.75 7.55 6.07
CA ASP A 49 -4.13 8.01 7.32
C ASP A 49 -2.84 8.81 7.09
N THR A 50 -1.98 8.32 6.20
CA THR A 50 -0.69 8.98 5.90
C THR A 50 -0.77 9.94 4.70
N MET A 51 -1.93 10.00 4.04
CA MET A 51 -2.20 10.72 2.80
C MET A 51 -1.18 10.46 1.68
N ARG A 52 -0.58 9.27 1.65
CA ARG A 52 0.48 8.88 0.72
C ARG A 52 0.11 7.65 -0.10
N LEU A 53 0.70 7.55 -1.29
CA LEU A 53 0.67 6.32 -2.08
C LEU A 53 1.51 5.25 -1.38
N LEU A 54 0.99 4.02 -1.33
CA LEU A 54 1.73 2.89 -0.76
C LEU A 54 2.70 2.34 -1.79
N SER A 55 3.92 2.08 -1.33
CA SER A 55 4.89 1.26 -2.06
C SER A 55 4.44 -0.21 -2.11
N ALA A 56 4.94 -0.96 -3.09
CA ALA A 56 4.62 -2.39 -3.22
C ALA A 56 4.89 -3.21 -1.94
N ARG A 57 5.91 -2.82 -1.15
CA ARG A 57 6.19 -3.46 0.15
C ARG A 57 5.12 -3.16 1.19
N GLN A 58 4.67 -1.91 1.27
CA GLN A 58 3.61 -1.49 2.19
C GLN A 58 2.27 -2.12 1.82
N VAL A 59 1.97 -2.23 0.53
CA VAL A 59 0.76 -2.92 0.04
C VAL A 59 0.75 -4.37 0.49
N ARG A 60 1.86 -5.12 0.27
CA ARG A 60 1.96 -6.51 0.73
C ARG A 60 1.77 -6.64 2.24
N ARG A 61 2.33 -5.70 3.01
CA ARG A 61 2.16 -5.68 4.48
C ARG A 61 0.71 -5.42 4.87
N MET A 62 0.04 -4.48 4.22
CA MET A 62 -1.35 -4.15 4.48
C MET A 62 -2.27 -5.34 4.12
N GLN A 63 -2.05 -5.96 2.96
CA GLN A 63 -2.78 -7.16 2.55
C GLN A 63 -2.56 -8.34 3.50
N ALA A 64 -1.35 -8.52 4.05
CA ALA A 64 -1.10 -9.54 5.06
C ALA A 64 -1.85 -9.28 6.39
N ILE A 65 -2.05 -8.01 6.75
CA ILE A 65 -2.86 -7.63 7.92
C ILE A 65 -4.35 -7.88 7.65
N ASP A 66 -4.85 -7.41 6.50
CA ASP A 66 -6.25 -7.55 6.09
C ASP A 66 -6.65 -9.02 5.89
N ALA A 67 -5.74 -9.83 5.35
CA ALA A 67 -5.96 -11.27 5.16
C ALA A 67 -5.95 -12.06 6.48
N GLY A 68 -5.70 -11.42 7.63
CA GLY A 68 -5.57 -12.10 8.92
C GLY A 68 -4.35 -13.01 9.01
N GLU A 69 -3.50 -13.05 7.98
CA GLU A 69 -2.26 -13.82 7.93
C GLU A 69 -1.09 -13.01 8.49
N VAL A 70 -1.29 -12.41 9.66
CA VAL A 70 -0.15 -11.97 10.46
C VAL A 70 0.36 -13.20 11.19
N LYS A 71 1.17 -14.01 10.51
CA LYS A 71 1.99 -15.02 11.18
C LYS A 71 3.00 -14.27 12.05
N VAL A 72 2.61 -14.00 13.29
CA VAL A 72 3.50 -13.51 14.34
C VAL A 72 4.57 -14.58 14.51
N ILE A 73 5.74 -14.37 13.92
CA ILE A 73 6.92 -15.16 14.27
C ILE A 73 7.32 -14.64 15.65
N PRO A 74 7.22 -15.46 16.72
CA PRO A 74 7.64 -15.01 18.03
C PRO A 74 9.12 -14.63 17.99
N ALA A 75 9.43 -13.49 18.62
CA ALA A 75 10.77 -12.90 18.71
C ALA A 75 11.84 -13.80 19.36
N ALA A 76 11.48 -15.00 19.83
CA ALA A 76 12.41 -15.99 20.33
C ALA A 76 13.34 -16.60 19.26
N ALA A 77 13.12 -16.30 17.97
CA ALA A 77 13.91 -16.83 16.85
C ALA A 77 14.91 -15.83 16.22
N MET A 78 15.17 -14.65 16.81
CA MET A 78 16.21 -13.74 16.32
C MET A 78 17.16 -13.27 17.44
N PRO A 79 18.49 -13.29 17.22
CA PRO A 79 19.45 -12.67 18.13
C PRO A 79 19.31 -11.14 18.07
N ALA A 80 19.47 -10.52 19.24
CA ALA A 80 19.17 -9.14 19.53
C ALA A 80 19.71 -8.13 18.51
N ALA A 81 18.80 -7.36 17.88
CA ALA A 81 19.08 -6.02 17.38
C ALA A 81 17.77 -5.21 17.37
N ASN A 82 17.82 -4.03 17.97
CA ASN A 82 16.71 -3.10 18.18
C ASN A 82 15.80 -2.94 16.95
N GLY A 83 14.57 -3.46 17.03
CA GLY A 83 13.52 -3.28 16.03
C GLY A 83 12.34 -2.44 16.57
N PRO A 84 11.59 -1.73 15.69
CA PRO A 84 10.53 -0.82 16.10
C PRO A 84 9.34 -1.56 16.73
N GLN A 85 8.93 -1.08 17.91
CA GLN A 85 7.83 -1.61 18.71
C GLN A 85 6.48 -1.13 18.18
N LEU A 86 5.55 -2.05 17.91
CA LEU A 86 4.16 -1.72 17.56
C LEU A 86 3.35 -1.48 18.84
N VAL A 87 2.73 -0.31 18.96
CA VAL A 87 1.84 0.05 20.07
C VAL A 87 0.42 -0.44 19.75
N PRO A 88 -0.25 -1.20 20.63
CA PRO A 88 -1.61 -1.68 20.38
C PRO A 88 -2.64 -0.55 20.41
N VAL A 89 -3.59 -0.63 19.47
CA VAL A 89 -4.70 0.33 19.24
C VAL A 89 -5.66 0.51 20.43
N SER A 90 -5.51 -0.27 21.52
CA SER A 90 -6.41 -0.17 22.68
C SER A 90 -6.13 1.02 23.62
N SER A 91 -5.07 1.81 23.38
CA SER A 91 -4.70 2.92 24.28
C SER A 91 -5.28 4.29 23.90
N ARG A 92 -6.19 4.38 22.93
CA ARG A 92 -6.92 5.64 22.66
C ARG A 92 -8.00 5.81 23.74
N ARG A 93 -7.64 6.42 24.88
CA ARG A 93 -8.61 7.03 25.79
C ARG A 93 -9.44 8.04 24.98
N PRO A 94 -10.78 8.00 25.01
CA PRO A 94 -11.55 9.20 24.70
C PRO A 94 -11.33 10.15 25.88
N ASP A 95 -10.45 11.13 25.68
CA ASP A 95 -10.40 12.25 26.60
C ASP A 95 -11.77 12.96 26.56
N SER A 96 -12.32 13.07 27.76
CA SER A 96 -13.49 13.83 28.17
C SER A 96 -13.68 15.15 27.41
N ALA A 97 -14.84 15.28 26.76
CA ALA A 97 -15.49 16.58 26.59
C ALA A 97 -16.78 16.53 27.41
N ALA A 98 -16.73 17.19 28.57
CA ALA A 98 -17.88 17.76 29.24
C ALA A 98 -18.36 18.99 28.45
#